data_AF-A0AAV4H7D7-F1
#
_entry.id   AF-A0AAV4H7D7-F1
#
_cell.length_a   1.000
_cell.length_b   1.000
_cell.length_c   1.000
_cell.angle_alpha   90.00
_cell.angle_beta   90.00
_cell.angle_gamma   90.00
#
_symmetry.space_group_name_H-M   'P 1'
#
loop_
_entity.id
_entity.type
_entity.pdbx_description
1 polymer ?
#
loop_
_entity_poly.entity_id
_entity_poly.type
_entity_poly.pdbx_seq_one_letter_code
_entity_poly.pdbx_strand_id
1 'polypeptide(L)'
;MRIGMAKKKMIELNNVWKDHNIPIELKLKLLKCLIWPVMMYGCEAWSQKKDDDKRIEAAEMWFYRRILRVKWTDKRTNESVLKELKTERTLLNLINARKLKYVGHALRNHRTSLMKTV
;
A
#
# COMPACT_ATOMS: atom_id res chain seq x y z
N MET A 1 -8.92 6.70 2.80
CA MET A 1 -7.98 5.92 1.97
C MET A 1 -7.87 6.48 0.55
N ARG A 2 -6.65 6.72 0.06
CA ARG A 2 -6.40 7.27 -1.29
C ARG A 2 -6.16 6.20 -2.38
N ILE A 3 -6.92 5.10 -2.32
CA ILE A 3 -6.77 3.96 -3.25
C ILE A 3 -6.97 4.40 -4.71
N GLY A 4 -7.99 5.22 -4.98
CA GLY A 4 -8.27 5.71 -6.34
C GLY A 4 -7.11 6.53 -6.93
N MET A 5 -6.52 7.41 -6.13
CA MET A 5 -5.36 8.22 -6.55
C MET A 5 -4.13 7.35 -6.79
N ALA A 6 -3.85 6.38 -5.92
CA ALA A 6 -2.75 5.44 -6.09
C ALA A 6 -2.93 4.57 -7.35
N LYS A 7 -4.15 4.08 -7.62
CA LYS A 7 -4.48 3.35 -8.86
C LYS A 7 -4.32 4.23 -10.10
N LYS A 8 -4.77 5.49 -10.05
CA LYS A 8 -4.56 6.46 -11.13
C LYS A 8 -3.07 6.63 -11.41
N LYS A 9 -2.25 6.83 -10.38
CA LYS A 9 -0.80 6.97 -10.54
C LYS A 9 -0.13 5.73 -11.13
N MET A 10 -0.59 4.54 -10.74
CA MET A 10 -0.14 3.28 -11.34
C MET A 10 -0.47 3.21 -12.84
N ILE A 11 -1.64 3.72 -13.25
CA ILE A 11 -2.06 3.77 -14.66
C ILE A 11 -1.26 4.82 -15.44
N GLU A 12 -0.94 5.96 -14.85
CA GLU A 12 -0.07 6.97 -15.50
C GLU A 12 1.32 6.41 -15.82
N LEU A 13 1.88 5.56 -14.93
CA LEU A 13 3.20 4.95 -15.08
C LEU A 13 3.17 3.60 -15.83
N ASN A 14 2.14 3.36 -16.66
CA ASN A 14 1.92 2.05 -17.31
C ASN A 14 3.10 1.60 -18.18
N ASN A 15 3.80 2.54 -18.81
CA ASN A 15 5.00 2.28 -19.61
C ASN A 15 6.10 1.60 -18.78
N VAL A 16 6.37 2.09 -17.56
CA VAL A 16 7.38 1.54 -16.64
C VAL A 16 7.03 0.11 -16.24
N TRP A 17 5.77 -0.17 -15.91
CA TRP A 17 5.34 -1.51 -15.53
C TRP A 17 5.35 -2.47 -16.74
N LYS A 18 5.07 -1.94 -17.94
CA LYS A 18 5.07 -2.66 -19.22
C LYS A 18 6.43 -2.84 -19.89
N ASP A 19 7.49 -2.27 -19.35
CA ASP A 19 8.83 -2.48 -19.86
C ASP A 19 9.40 -3.84 -19.38
N HIS A 20 9.97 -4.66 -20.27
CA HIS A 20 10.63 -5.91 -19.90
C HIS A 20 12.09 -5.71 -19.49
N ASN A 21 12.72 -4.61 -19.89
CA ASN A 21 14.11 -4.30 -19.60
C ASN A 21 14.30 -3.89 -18.13
N ILE A 22 13.23 -3.48 -17.45
CA ILE A 22 13.25 -3.09 -16.05
C ILE A 22 13.09 -4.33 -15.16
N PRO A 23 14.09 -4.67 -14.31
CA PRO A 23 14.00 -5.79 -13.40
C PRO A 23 12.80 -5.68 -12.45
N ILE A 24 12.18 -6.83 -12.15
CA ILE A 24 11.02 -6.90 -11.24
C ILE A 24 11.32 -6.28 -9.88
N GLU A 25 12.52 -6.51 -9.33
CA GLU A 25 12.94 -5.93 -8.06
C GLU A 25 12.96 -4.41 -8.10
N LEU A 26 13.42 -3.81 -9.21
CA LEU A 26 13.41 -2.36 -9.39
C LEU A 26 11.98 -1.83 -9.49
N LYS A 27 11.07 -2.55 -10.16
CA LYS A 27 9.64 -2.19 -10.19
C LYS A 27 9.02 -2.23 -8.79
N LEU A 28 9.37 -3.20 -7.95
CA LEU A 28 8.93 -3.24 -6.55
C LEU A 28 9.46 -2.05 -5.74
N LYS A 29 10.73 -1.68 -5.93
CA LYS A 29 11.31 -0.46 -5.32
C LYS A 29 10.58 0.80 -5.78
N LEU A 30 10.29 0.92 -7.07
CA LEU A 30 9.52 2.03 -7.64
C LEU A 30 8.09 2.08 -7.09
N LEU A 31 7.42 0.95 -6.93
CA LEU A 31 6.10 0.88 -6.31
C LEU A 31 6.13 1.44 -4.88
N LYS A 32 7.10 1.00 -4.07
CA LYS A 32 7.30 1.46 -2.69
C LYS A 32 7.67 2.95 -2.60
N CYS A 33 8.38 3.47 -3.61
CA CYS A 33 8.79 4.87 -3.64
C CYS A 33 7.67 5.81 -4.12
N LEU A 34 6.93 5.42 -5.16
CA LEU A 34 6.01 6.31 -5.86
C LEU A 34 4.54 6.11 -5.47
N ILE A 35 4.12 4.87 -5.20
CA ILE A 35 2.71 4.54 -4.98
C ILE A 35 2.37 4.45 -3.50
N TRP A 36 3.26 3.88 -2.69
CA TRP A 36 3.07 3.75 -1.23
C TRP A 36 2.87 5.09 -0.50
N PRO A 37 3.62 6.17 -0.79
CA PRO A 37 3.36 7.46 -0.16
C PRO A 37 1.99 8.04 -0.54
N VAL A 38 1.58 7.92 -1.80
CA VAL A 38 0.25 8.37 -2.27
C VAL A 38 -0.85 7.59 -1.57
N MET A 39 -0.68 6.28 -1.47
CA MET A 39 -1.66 5.41 -0.83
C MET A 39 -1.76 5.73 0.67
N MET A 40 -0.64 5.83 1.39
CA MET A 40 -0.61 6.03 2.84
C MET A 40 -0.77 7.48 3.30
N TYR A 41 -1.00 8.43 2.39
CA TYR A 41 -1.11 9.84 2.77
C TYR A 41 -2.27 10.07 3.75
N GLY A 42 -1.96 10.64 4.92
CA GLY A 42 -2.93 10.91 5.97
C GLY A 42 -3.49 9.65 6.65
N CYS A 43 -2.81 8.50 6.55
CA CYS A 43 -3.31 7.24 7.13
C CYS A 43 -3.48 7.29 8.65
N GLU A 44 -2.72 8.14 9.33
CA GLU A 44 -2.76 8.35 10.78
C GLU A 44 -4.14 8.79 11.29
N ALA A 45 -4.86 9.58 10.49
CA ALA A 45 -6.18 10.12 10.83
C ALA A 45 -7.35 9.25 10.34
N TRP A 46 -7.11 8.09 9.75
CA TRP A 46 -8.19 7.25 9.23
C TRP A 46 -8.80 6.34 10.29
N SER A 47 -10.11 6.47 10.52
CA SER A 47 -10.93 5.43 11.16
C SER A 47 -10.97 4.20 10.25
N GLN A 48 -10.27 3.13 10.63
CA GLN A 48 -10.09 1.94 9.80
C GLN A 48 -10.94 0.81 10.37
N LYS A 49 -11.82 0.25 9.54
CA LYS A 49 -12.60 -0.95 9.85
C LYS A 49 -11.93 -2.18 9.24
N LYS A 50 -12.33 -3.37 9.70
CA LYS A 50 -11.86 -4.64 9.11
C LYS A 50 -12.09 -4.74 7.60
N ASP A 51 -13.14 -4.11 7.08
CA ASP A 51 -13.38 -4.07 5.63
C ASP A 51 -12.40 -3.17 4.89
N ASP A 52 -11.88 -2.13 5.53
CA ASP A 52 -10.84 -1.29 4.95
C ASP A 52 -9.50 -2.03 4.88
N ASP A 53 -9.21 -2.91 5.85
CA ASP A 53 -8.02 -3.79 5.82
C ASP A 53 -8.05 -4.68 4.59
N LYS A 54 -9.19 -5.35 4.35
CA LYS A 54 -9.40 -6.17 3.13
C LYS A 54 -9.24 -5.34 1.86
N ARG A 55 -9.70 -4.09 1.85
CA ARG A 55 -9.54 -3.19 0.69
C ARG A 55 -8.08 -2.78 0.47
N ILE A 56 -7.31 -2.57 1.53
CA ILE A 56 -5.86 -2.32 1.43
C ILE A 56 -5.16 -3.53 0.82
N GLU A 57 -5.42 -4.74 1.35
CA GLU A 57 -4.79 -5.96 0.86
C GLU A 57 -5.17 -6.24 -0.60
N ALA A 58 -6.44 -6.06 -0.97
CA ALA A 58 -6.90 -6.20 -2.34
C ALA A 58 -6.25 -5.16 -3.27
N ALA A 59 -6.04 -3.92 -2.80
CA ALA A 59 -5.33 -2.89 -3.55
C ALA A 59 -3.86 -3.24 -3.72
N GLU A 60 -3.17 -3.70 -2.68
CA GLU A 60 -1.78 -4.18 -2.74
C GLU A 60 -1.62 -5.31 -3.77
N MET A 61 -2.51 -6.31 -3.74
CA MET A 61 -2.51 -7.39 -4.71
C MET A 61 -2.83 -6.92 -6.14
N TRP A 62 -3.64 -5.87 -6.31
CA TRP A 62 -3.90 -5.27 -7.62
C TRP A 62 -2.64 -4.62 -8.21
N PHE A 63 -1.83 -3.93 -7.39
CA PHE A 63 -0.56 -3.37 -7.85
C PHE A 63 0.44 -4.45 -8.25
N TYR A 64 0.58 -5.50 -7.43
CA TYR A 64 1.46 -6.64 -7.73
C TYR A 64 1.08 -7.38 -9.01
N ARG A 65 -0.21 -7.65 -9.22
CA ARG A 65 -0.69 -8.25 -10.48
C ARG A 65 -0.39 -7.38 -11.68
N ARG A 66 -0.43 -6.05 -11.52
CA ARG A 66 -0.15 -5.11 -12.61
C ARG A 66 1.34 -5.06 -12.97
N ILE A 67 2.24 -5.17 -11.99
CA ILE A 67 3.69 -5.30 -12.22
C ILE A 67 3.99 -6.56 -13.04
N LEU A 68 3.35 -7.68 -12.70
CA LEU A 68 3.49 -8.95 -13.40
C LEU A 68 2.60 -9.08 -14.66
N ARG A 69 1.76 -8.08 -14.94
CA ARG A 69 0.80 -8.06 -16.07
C ARG A 69 -0.12 -9.27 -16.12
N VAL A 70 -0.46 -9.82 -14.96
CA VAL A 70 -1.40 -10.93 -14.82
C VAL A 70 -2.76 -10.48 -15.33
N LYS A 71 -3.28 -11.18 -16.33
CA LYS A 71 -4.63 -10.99 -16.84
C LYS A 71 -5.62 -11.69 -15.91
N TRP A 72 -6.87 -11.24 -15.92
CA TRP A 72 -7.93 -11.88 -15.13
C TRP A 72 -8.19 -13.33 -15.59
N THR A 73 -7.95 -13.63 -16.87
CA THR A 73 -8.06 -14.96 -17.48
C THR A 73 -7.07 -15.98 -16.92
N ASP A 74 -5.94 -15.51 -16.38
CA ASP A 74 -4.85 -16.39 -15.92
C ASP A 74 -5.22 -17.10 -14.61
N LYS A 75 -6.32 -16.69 -13.95
CA LYS A 75 -6.85 -17.28 -12.71
C LYS A 75 -5.79 -17.55 -11.62
N ARG A 76 -4.76 -16.69 -11.55
CA ARG A 76 -3.63 -16.88 -10.62
C ARG A 76 -3.99 -16.58 -9.18
N THR A 77 -3.57 -17.47 -8.29
CA THR A 77 -3.69 -17.32 -6.84
C THR A 77 -2.83 -16.16 -6.33
N ASN A 78 -3.23 -15.57 -5.20
CA ASN A 78 -2.45 -14.50 -4.56
C ASN A 78 -1.05 -14.99 -4.16
N GLU A 79 -0.94 -16.22 -3.68
CA GLU A 79 0.30 -16.85 -3.25
C GLU A 79 1.30 -17.02 -4.40
N SER A 80 0.83 -17.44 -5.58
CA SER A 80 1.67 -17.56 -6.77
C SER A 80 2.28 -16.22 -7.17
N VAL A 81 1.48 -15.14 -7.13
CA VAL A 81 1.93 -13.77 -7.42
C VAL A 81 3.00 -13.30 -6.43
N LEU A 82 2.80 -13.55 -5.13
CA LEU A 82 3.74 -13.16 -4.09
C LEU A 82 5.05 -13.95 -4.18
N LYS A 83 4.97 -15.26 -4.45
CA LYS A 83 6.14 -16.14 -4.63
C LYS A 83 7.01 -15.70 -5.80
N GLU A 84 6.40 -15.33 -6.93
CA GLU A 84 7.11 -14.86 -8.11
C GLU A 84 7.79 -13.50 -7.87
N LEU A 85 7.10 -12.58 -7.17
CA LEU A 85 7.67 -11.29 -6.79
C LEU A 85 8.70 -11.40 -5.65
N LYS A 86 8.83 -12.57 -5.00
CA LYS A 86 9.65 -12.78 -3.81
C LYS A 86 9.36 -11.72 -2.73
N THR A 87 8.09 -11.39 -2.55
CA THR A 87 7.64 -10.36 -1.60
C THR A 87 6.43 -10.82 -0.83
N GLU A 88 6.20 -10.20 0.31
CA GLU A 88 4.99 -10.37 1.12
C GLU A 88 4.13 -9.11 1.07
N ARG A 89 2.90 -9.22 1.58
CA ARG A 89 2.05 -8.05 1.80
C ARG A 89 2.61 -7.24 2.96
N THR A 90 2.89 -5.98 2.72
CA THR A 90 3.56 -5.10 3.69
C THR A 90 2.76 -3.85 4.01
N LEU A 91 1.81 -3.48 3.16
CA LEU A 91 1.20 -2.16 3.22
C LEU A 91 0.35 -1.96 4.48
N LEU A 92 -0.46 -2.95 4.83
CA LEU A 92 -1.32 -2.89 6.01
C LEU A 92 -0.47 -2.71 7.27
N ASN A 93 0.62 -3.46 7.39
CA ASN A 93 1.56 -3.36 8.50
C ASN A 93 2.25 -2.00 8.55
N LEU A 94 2.65 -1.44 7.41
CA LEU A 94 3.22 -0.09 7.32
C LEU A 94 2.24 0.99 7.76
N ILE A 95 0.96 0.87 7.38
CA ILE A 95 -0.11 1.80 7.81
C ILE A 95 -0.30 1.71 9.33
N ASN A 96 -0.40 0.50 9.86
CA ASN A 96 -0.58 0.28 11.30
C ASN A 96 0.62 0.81 12.10
N ALA A 97 1.85 0.59 11.62
CA ALA A 97 3.06 1.11 12.24
C ALA A 97 3.07 2.65 12.28
N ARG A 98 2.66 3.32 11.20
CA ARG A 98 2.54 4.80 11.16
C ARG A 98 1.50 5.32 12.15
N LYS A 99 0.33 4.68 12.20
CA LYS A 99 -0.73 5.02 13.18
C LYS A 99 -0.23 4.90 14.62
N LEU A 100 0.40 3.78 14.96
CA LEU A 100 0.95 3.56 16.30
C LEU A 100 2.04 4.59 16.63
N LYS A 101 2.91 4.91 15.67
CA LYS A 101 3.92 5.97 15.84
C LYS A 101 3.29 7.33 16.11
N TYR A 102 2.22 7.68 15.40
CA TYR A 102 1.48 8.92 15.61
C TYR A 102 0.82 8.98 16.98
N VAL A 103 0.15 7.90 17.40
CA VAL A 103 -0.43 7.78 18.75
C VAL A 103 0.66 7.94 19.81
N GLY A 104 1.78 7.23 19.67
CA GLY A 104 2.92 7.37 20.58
C GLY A 104 3.53 8.78 20.58
N HIS A 105 3.49 9.51 19.48
CA HIS A 105 3.88 10.92 19.42
C HIS A 105 2.88 11.82 20.17
N ALA A 106 1.58 11.63 19.95
CA ALA A 106 0.52 12.39 20.62
C ALA A 106 0.55 12.21 22.15
N LEU A 107 0.75 10.97 22.62
CA LEU A 107 0.84 10.66 24.05
C LEU A 107 2.07 11.29 24.74
N ARG A 108 3.20 11.42 24.02
CA ARG A 108 4.43 12.02 24.56
C ARG A 108 4.40 13.54 24.58
N ASN A 109 3.58 14.16 23.74
CA ASN A 109 3.48 15.60 23.70
C ASN A 109 2.52 16.08 24.82
N HIS A 110 3.08 16.67 25.88
CA HIS A 110 2.35 17.20 27.05
C HIS A 110 1.28 18.25 26.70
N ARG A 111 1.35 18.88 25.51
CA ARG A 111 0.34 19.83 25.01
C ARG A 111 -0.87 19.17 24.34
N THR A 112 -0.80 17.88 24.01
CA THR A 112 -1.92 17.12 23.41
C THR A 112 -2.91 16.61 24.47
N SER A 113 -3.01 17.32 25.61
CA SER A 113 -3.95 17.03 26.70
C SER A 113 -5.43 17.12 26.27
N LEU A 114 -5.73 17.59 25.06
CA LEU A 114 -7.09 17.69 24.53
C LEU A 114 -7.77 16.33 24.26
N MET A 115 -7.00 15.23 24.21
CA MET A 115 -7.55 13.85 24.18
C MET A 115 -7.77 13.23 25.56
N LYS A 116 -7.57 13.97 26.66
CA LYS A 116 -7.77 13.45 28.03
C LYS A 116 -9.19 13.62 28.58
N THR A 117 -10.08 14.33 27.88
CA THR A 117 -11.47 14.50 28.34
C THR A 117 -12.34 13.37 27.82
N VAL A 118 -12.52 12.38 28.70
CA VAL A 118 -13.72 11.55 28.79
C VAL A 118 -14.87 12.41 29.28
#